data_AF-A0A1H5XJG4-F1
#
_entry.id   AF-A0A1H5XJG4-F1
#
_cell.length_a   1.000
_cell.length_b   1.000
_cell.length_c   1.000
_cell.angle_alpha   90.00
_cell.angle_beta   90.00
_cell.angle_gamma   90.00
#
_symmetry.space_group_name_H-M   'P 1'
#
loop_
_entity.id
_entity.type
_entity.pdbx_description
1 polymer ?
#
loop_
_entity_poly.entity_id
_entity_poly.type
_entity_poly.pdbx_seq_one_letter_code
_entity_poly.pdbx_strand_id
1 'polypeptide(L)'
;MVDPRMLTEPVQPPYAAEGSLLKRLAAEAWDHLWPWSRTGFQRQRAVQAASLALAAAASVAWILAAMGQLSAGAIIGWWFGWSVFEVLARLGAKPYVKEGPWWGRRYRRASRMDMVCYVGFKNLLIGAALFIGLKSAGLLLL
;
A
#
# COMPACT_ATOMS: atom_id res chain seq x y z
N MET A 1 22.70 19.26 6.32
CA MET A 1 21.83 20.42 6.60
C MET A 1 20.40 19.99 6.27
N VAL A 2 19.46 20.06 7.22
CA VAL A 2 18.07 19.68 6.97
C VAL A 2 17.46 20.72 6.01
N ASP A 3 16.86 20.26 4.90
CA ASP A 3 16.17 21.16 3.97
C ASP A 3 14.97 21.78 4.71
N PRO A 4 14.93 23.11 4.94
CA PRO A 4 13.88 23.78 5.71
C PRO A 4 12.49 23.69 5.05
N ARG A 5 12.42 23.19 3.82
CA ARG A 5 11.17 22.95 3.09
C ARG A 5 10.52 21.61 3.44
N MET A 6 11.20 20.72 4.16
CA MET A 6 10.65 19.41 4.52
C MET A 6 9.94 19.46 5.87
N LEU A 7 8.70 18.98 5.90
CA LEU A 7 7.88 18.97 7.11
C LEU A 7 8.41 18.02 8.20
N THR A 8 9.12 16.96 7.81
CA THR A 8 9.69 15.96 8.71
C THR A 8 11.08 15.54 8.26
N GLU A 9 11.77 14.76 9.11
CA GLU A 9 13.13 14.29 8.84
C GLU A 9 13.25 13.53 7.51
N PRO A 10 14.31 13.78 6.73
CA PRO A 10 14.55 13.04 5.49
C PRO A 10 14.84 11.57 5.80
N VAL A 11 14.27 10.69 4.98
CA VAL A 11 14.50 9.24 5.06
C VAL A 11 15.02 8.79 3.70
N GLN A 12 15.94 7.82 3.67
CA GLN A 12 16.28 7.13 2.43
C GLN A 12 15.72 5.71 2.46
N PRO A 13 14.82 5.36 1.52
CA PRO A 13 14.38 3.98 1.36
C PRO A 13 15.56 3.08 0.98
N PRO A 14 15.57 1.80 1.40
CA PRO A 14 16.65 0.86 1.07
C PRO A 14 16.94 0.71 -0.43
N TYR A 15 15.92 0.85 -1.29
CA TYR A 15 16.04 0.74 -2.75
C TYR A 15 16.45 2.06 -3.43
N ALA A 16 16.47 3.19 -2.72
CA ALA A 16 16.73 4.50 -3.33
C ALA A 16 18.18 4.67 -3.82
N ALA A 17 19.10 3.82 -3.34
CA ALA A 17 20.52 3.82 -3.70
C ALA A 17 20.84 3.09 -5.02
N GLU A 18 19.86 2.43 -5.66
CA GLU A 18 20.12 1.67 -6.89
C GLU A 18 20.34 2.58 -8.12
N GLY A 19 21.40 2.28 -8.90
CA GLY A 19 21.85 3.12 -10.02
C GLY A 19 21.11 2.96 -11.34
N SER A 20 20.30 1.91 -11.52
CA SER A 20 19.53 1.67 -12.75
C SER A 20 18.10 2.17 -12.62
N LEU A 21 17.64 3.02 -13.56
CA LEU A 21 16.29 3.60 -13.56
C LEU A 21 15.18 2.53 -13.57
N LEU A 22 15.31 1.49 -14.40
CA LEU A 22 14.31 0.42 -14.50
C LEU A 22 14.22 -0.40 -13.21
N LYS A 23 15.37 -0.76 -12.63
CA LYS A 23 15.41 -1.48 -11.35
C LYS A 23 14.79 -0.65 -10.24
N ARG A 24 15.07 0.66 -10.21
CA ARG A 24 14.46 1.58 -9.26
C ARG A 24 12.94 1.65 -9.41
N LEU A 25 12.42 1.77 -10.63
CA LEU A 25 10.98 1.83 -10.87
C LEU A 25 10.29 0.53 -10.45
N ALA A 26 10.87 -0.62 -10.76
CA ALA A 26 10.36 -1.91 -10.32
C ALA A 26 10.39 -2.05 -8.78
N ALA A 27 11.50 -1.63 -8.14
CA ALA A 27 11.64 -1.65 -6.69
C ALA A 27 10.66 -0.69 -6.00
N GLU A 28 10.42 0.49 -6.58
CA GLU A 28 9.48 1.48 -6.09
C GLU A 28 8.03 0.97 -6.21
N ALA A 29 7.66 0.40 -7.37
CA ALA A 29 6.34 -0.21 -7.56
C ALA A 29 6.12 -1.37 -6.57
N TRP A 30 7.12 -2.23 -6.40
CA TRP A 30 7.07 -3.31 -5.41
C TRP A 30 6.95 -2.76 -3.99
N ASP A 31 7.72 -1.73 -3.63
CA ASP A 31 7.66 -1.12 -2.31
C ASP A 31 6.29 -0.51 -2.00
N HIS A 32 5.66 0.11 -3.00
CA HIS A 32 4.33 0.71 -2.88
C HIS A 32 3.20 -0.33 -2.83
N LEU A 33 3.26 -1.37 -3.66
CA LEU A 33 2.26 -2.42 -3.70
C LEU A 33 2.35 -3.38 -2.51
N TRP A 34 3.57 -3.74 -2.11
CA TRP A 34 3.82 -4.72 -1.07
C TRP A 34 3.97 -4.02 0.30
N PRO A 35 3.02 -4.18 1.24
CA PRO A 35 3.09 -3.51 2.54
C PRO A 35 4.23 -4.04 3.42
N TRP A 36 4.74 -5.24 3.16
CA TRP A 36 5.75 -5.89 3.99
C TRP A 36 7.18 -5.48 3.63
N SER A 37 8.08 -5.48 4.62
CA SER A 37 9.53 -5.38 4.44
C SER A 37 10.24 -6.52 5.18
N ARG A 38 11.32 -7.07 4.59
CA ARG A 38 12.10 -8.17 5.21
C ARG A 38 12.64 -7.80 6.60
N THR A 39 12.94 -6.52 6.82
CA THR A 39 13.45 -5.98 8.09
C THR A 39 12.36 -5.75 9.14
N GLY A 40 11.14 -5.34 8.72
CA GLY A 40 9.99 -5.19 9.62
C GLY A 40 9.39 -6.52 10.07
N PHE A 41 9.42 -7.53 9.19
CA PHE A 41 8.90 -8.87 9.47
C PHE A 41 9.62 -9.52 10.66
N GLN A 42 10.95 -9.48 10.71
CA GLN A 42 11.77 -10.11 11.76
C GLN A 42 11.47 -9.59 13.18
N ARG A 43 10.97 -8.36 13.33
CA ARG A 43 10.88 -7.68 14.63
C ARG A 43 9.57 -7.94 15.39
N GLN A 44 8.49 -8.42 14.73
CA GLN A 44 7.18 -8.64 15.35
C GLN A 44 6.45 -9.86 14.78
N ARG A 45 6.64 -11.04 15.39
CA ARG A 45 5.97 -12.31 15.02
C ARG A 45 4.44 -12.22 15.01
N ALA A 46 3.84 -11.42 15.90
CA ALA A 46 2.40 -11.19 15.94
C ALA A 46 1.88 -10.47 14.68
N VAL A 47 2.65 -9.51 14.14
CA VAL A 47 2.31 -8.83 12.89
C VAL A 47 2.47 -9.78 11.70
N GLN A 48 3.44 -10.69 11.73
CA GLN A 48 3.56 -11.73 10.70
C GLN A 48 2.34 -12.67 10.70
N ALA A 49 1.94 -13.18 11.86
CA ALA A 49 0.79 -14.09 11.98
C ALA A 49 -0.52 -13.38 11.58
N ALA A 50 -0.72 -12.14 12.05
CA ALA A 50 -1.85 -11.32 11.63
C ALA A 50 -1.83 -11.07 10.11
N SER A 51 -0.66 -10.79 9.53
CA SER A 51 -0.49 -10.61 8.08
C SER A 51 -0.85 -11.86 7.28
N LEU A 52 -0.44 -13.04 7.75
CA LEU A 52 -0.71 -14.32 7.09
C LEU A 52 -2.19 -14.65 7.15
N ALA A 53 -2.81 -14.48 8.31
CA ALA A 53 -4.24 -14.65 8.49
C ALA A 53 -5.04 -13.68 7.61
N LEU A 54 -4.61 -12.41 7.52
CA LEU A 54 -5.28 -11.39 6.72
C LEU A 54 -5.09 -11.62 5.22
N ALA A 55 -3.92 -12.12 4.79
CA ALA A 55 -3.69 -12.55 3.40
C ALA A 55 -4.56 -13.75 3.02
N ALA A 56 -4.71 -14.74 3.90
CA ALA A 56 -5.61 -15.87 3.68
C ALA A 56 -7.08 -15.41 3.60
N ALA A 57 -7.51 -14.55 4.53
CA ALA A 57 -8.83 -13.95 4.51
C ALA A 57 -9.06 -13.11 3.25
N ALA A 58 -8.05 -12.39 2.76
CA ALA A 58 -8.10 -11.66 1.49
C ALA A 58 -8.36 -12.58 0.31
N SER A 59 -7.60 -13.68 0.20
CA SER A 59 -7.77 -14.65 -0.87
C SER A 59 -9.18 -15.24 -0.86
N VAL A 60 -9.70 -15.60 0.32
CA VAL A 60 -11.07 -16.11 0.47
C VAL A 60 -12.11 -15.06 0.09
N ALA A 61 -11.97 -13.81 0.57
CA ALA A 61 -12.90 -12.73 0.26
C ALA A 61 -12.94 -12.44 -1.25
N TRP A 62 -11.80 -12.46 -1.94
CA TRP A 62 -11.76 -12.28 -3.40
C TRP A 62 -12.43 -13.43 -4.16
N ILE A 63 -12.25 -14.67 -3.72
CA ILE A 63 -12.95 -15.83 -4.29
C ILE A 63 -14.46 -15.69 -4.10
N LEU A 64 -14.91 -15.37 -2.88
CA LEU A 64 -16.33 -15.19 -2.58
C LEU A 64 -16.94 -14.02 -3.36
N ALA A 65 -16.21 -12.92 -3.53
CA ALA A 65 -16.64 -11.79 -4.35
C ALA A 65 -16.78 -12.20 -5.83
N ALA A 66 -15.81 -12.94 -6.37
CA ALA A 66 -15.87 -13.43 -7.75
C ALA A 66 -17.02 -14.41 -7.99
N MET A 67 -17.40 -15.18 -6.97
CA MET A 67 -18.58 -16.06 -6.99
C MET A 67 -19.91 -15.34 -6.77
N GLY A 68 -19.90 -14.01 -6.56
CA GLY A 68 -21.11 -13.22 -6.28
C GLY A 68 -21.69 -13.45 -4.88
N GLN A 69 -20.93 -14.06 -3.97
CA GLN A 69 -21.39 -14.44 -2.61
C GLN A 69 -21.14 -13.34 -1.56
N LEU A 70 -20.49 -12.23 -1.94
CA LEU A 70 -20.30 -11.07 -1.07
C LEU A 70 -21.19 -9.91 -1.52
N SER A 71 -21.91 -9.33 -0.57
CA SER A 71 -22.64 -8.09 -0.81
C SER A 71 -21.67 -6.93 -1.09
N ALA A 72 -22.13 -5.91 -1.81
CA ALA A 72 -21.33 -4.71 -2.06
C ALA A 72 -20.82 -4.07 -0.75
N GLY A 73 -21.66 -4.04 0.30
CA GLY A 73 -21.26 -3.58 1.63
C GLY A 73 -20.15 -4.41 2.26
N ALA A 74 -20.15 -5.73 2.06
CA ALA A 74 -19.08 -6.60 2.54
C ALA A 74 -17.76 -6.37 1.78
N ILE A 75 -17.82 -6.13 0.47
CA ILE A 75 -16.65 -5.78 -0.34
C ILE A 75 -16.05 -4.43 0.10
N ILE A 76 -16.91 -3.42 0.34
CA ILE A 76 -16.47 -2.12 0.86
C ILE A 76 -15.83 -2.27 2.25
N GLY A 77 -16.48 -3.00 3.15
CA GLY A 77 -15.95 -3.29 4.49
C GLY A 77 -14.61 -4.02 4.45
N TRP A 78 -14.46 -4.96 3.51
CA TRP A 78 -13.21 -5.67 3.27
C TRP A 78 -12.09 -4.72 2.81
N TRP A 79 -12.38 -3.84 1.82
CA TRP A 79 -11.43 -2.85 1.31
C TRP A 79 -10.99 -1.87 2.39
N PHE A 80 -11.94 -1.44 3.23
CA PHE A 80 -11.67 -0.57 4.36
C PHE A 80 -10.79 -1.27 5.40
N GLY A 81 -11.13 -2.50 5.80
CA GLY A 81 -10.36 -3.30 6.74
C GLY A 81 -8.92 -3.52 6.27
N TRP A 82 -8.75 -3.86 4.98
CA TRP A 82 -7.42 -3.97 4.35
C TRP A 82 -6.63 -2.65 4.44
N SER A 83 -7.30 -1.52 4.19
CA SER A 83 -6.66 -0.20 4.26
C SER A 83 -6.19 0.16 5.68
N VAL A 84 -7.01 -0.12 6.70
CA VAL A 84 -6.63 0.09 8.11
C VAL A 84 -5.43 -0.79 8.49
N PHE A 85 -5.49 -2.07 8.13
CA PHE A 85 -4.38 -3.00 8.37
C PHE A 85 -3.09 -2.50 7.70
N GLU A 86 -3.16 -2.07 6.44
CA GLU A 86 -2.00 -1.59 5.71
C GLU A 86 -1.39 -0.34 6.37
N VAL A 87 -2.19 0.61 6.86
CA VAL A 87 -1.68 1.76 7.61
C VAL A 87 -0.86 1.31 8.81
N LEU A 88 -1.37 0.37 9.61
CA LEU A 88 -0.68 -0.16 10.79
C LEU A 88 0.62 -0.89 10.40
N ALA A 89 0.56 -1.74 9.38
CA ALA A 89 1.72 -2.49 8.90
C ALA A 89 2.82 -1.55 8.38
N ARG A 90 2.47 -0.53 7.59
CA ARG A 90 3.44 0.43 7.05
C ARG A 90 4.00 1.36 8.11
N LEU A 91 3.22 1.78 9.11
CA LEU A 91 3.77 2.54 10.24
C LEU A 91 4.86 1.77 11.00
N GLY A 92 4.73 0.44 11.11
CA GLY A 92 5.74 -0.41 11.77
C GLY A 92 6.95 -0.73 10.88
N ALA A 93 6.74 -0.92 9.57
CA ALA A 93 7.75 -1.48 8.68
C ALA A 93 8.35 -0.48 7.68
N LYS A 94 7.61 0.55 7.28
CA LYS A 94 7.93 1.53 6.24
C LYS A 94 7.36 2.93 6.59
N PRO A 95 7.76 3.57 7.71
CA PRO A 95 7.18 4.84 8.17
C PRO A 95 7.71 6.05 7.40
N TYR A 96 7.64 6.02 6.07
CA TYR A 96 8.10 7.09 5.20
C TYR A 96 7.16 7.29 4.00
N VAL A 97 7.10 8.52 3.51
CA VAL A 97 6.34 8.93 2.33
C VAL A 97 7.21 9.77 1.42
N LYS A 98 6.86 9.82 0.13
CA LYS A 98 7.49 10.75 -0.82
C LYS A 98 7.11 12.19 -0.48
N GLU A 99 8.08 13.08 -0.63
CA GLU A 99 7.91 14.51 -0.43
C GLU A 99 7.85 15.25 -1.78
N GLY A 100 6.79 16.03 -1.98
CA GLY A 100 6.51 16.73 -3.22
C GLY A 100 5.78 15.85 -4.25
N PRO A 101 5.94 16.11 -5.56
CA PRO A 101 5.30 15.31 -6.60
C PRO A 101 5.64 13.82 -6.49
N TRP A 102 4.70 12.95 -6.83
CA TRP A 102 4.88 11.50 -6.71
C TRP A 102 6.04 10.94 -7.57
N TRP A 103 6.40 11.61 -8.67
CA TRP A 103 7.59 11.29 -9.48
C TRP A 103 8.92 11.75 -8.85
N GLY A 104 8.87 12.47 -7.74
CA GLY A 104 10.03 12.93 -6.99
C GLY A 104 10.81 11.80 -6.33
N ARG A 105 12.02 12.13 -5.85
CA ARG A 105 12.96 11.19 -5.21
C ARG A 105 13.22 11.49 -3.74
N ARG A 106 12.61 12.54 -3.19
CA ARG A 106 12.77 12.91 -1.79
C ARG A 106 11.76 12.12 -0.97
N TYR A 107 12.22 11.54 0.13
CA TYR A 107 11.36 10.86 1.08
C TYR A 107 11.57 11.47 2.45
N ARG A 108 10.49 11.50 3.22
CA ARG A 108 10.49 12.00 4.59
C ARG A 108 9.76 11.02 5.49
N ARG A 109 9.99 11.14 6.79
CA ARG A 109 9.29 10.34 7.79
C ARG A 109 7.78 10.64 7.77
N ALA A 110 6.97 9.60 7.71
CA ALA A 110 5.52 9.76 7.64
C ALA A 110 4.94 10.04 9.03
N SER A 111 4.05 11.03 9.12
CA SER A 111 3.09 11.12 10.22
C SER A 111 1.99 10.07 10.07
N ARG A 112 1.15 9.90 11.10
CA ARG A 112 0.00 9.00 11.03
C ARG A 112 -0.97 9.41 9.93
N MET A 113 -1.25 10.72 9.81
CA MET A 113 -2.15 11.24 8.77
C MET A 113 -1.56 11.09 7.37
N ASP A 114 -0.24 11.28 7.21
CA ASP A 114 0.43 11.04 5.93
C ASP A 114 0.21 9.58 5.48
N MET A 115 0.33 8.62 6.40
CA MET A 115 0.14 7.21 6.09
C MET A 115 -1.32 6.89 5.74
N VAL A 116 -2.28 7.46 6.46
CA VAL A 116 -3.71 7.29 6.16
C VAL A 116 -4.04 7.83 4.77
N CYS A 117 -3.60 9.06 4.46
CA CYS A 117 -3.81 9.66 3.14
C CYS A 117 -3.11 8.86 2.04
N TYR A 118 -1.87 8.44 2.27
CA TYR A 118 -1.09 7.65 1.33
C TYR A 118 -1.76 6.31 1.01
N VAL A 119 -2.13 5.52 2.04
CA VAL A 119 -2.76 4.21 1.86
C VAL A 119 -4.16 4.36 1.27
N GLY A 120 -4.95 5.30 1.76
CA GLY A 120 -6.31 5.56 1.28
C GLY A 120 -6.34 5.93 -0.20
N PHE A 121 -5.49 6.87 -0.61
CA PHE A 121 -5.37 7.27 -2.02
C PHE A 121 -4.89 6.10 -2.90
N LYS A 122 -3.86 5.38 -2.47
CA LYS A 122 -3.33 4.22 -3.20
C LYS A 122 -4.40 3.14 -3.41
N ASN A 123 -5.11 2.77 -2.36
CA ASN A 123 -6.13 1.73 -2.43
C ASN A 123 -7.37 2.17 -3.22
N LEU A 124 -7.71 3.46 -3.19
CA LEU A 124 -8.76 4.03 -4.04
C LEU A 124 -8.37 3.98 -5.51
N LEU A 125 -7.13 4.36 -5.86
CA LEU A 125 -6.62 4.27 -7.23
C LEU A 125 -6.64 2.83 -7.76
N ILE A 126 -6.24 1.86 -6.93
CA ILE A 126 -6.31 0.44 -7.28
C ILE A 126 -7.76 0.02 -7.55
N GLY A 127 -8.70 0.40 -6.68
CA GLY A 127 -10.12 0.11 -6.86
C GLY A 127 -10.69 0.73 -8.14
N ALA A 128 -10.37 2.00 -8.39
CA ALA A 128 -10.78 2.71 -9.60
C ALA A 128 -10.22 2.06 -10.87
N ALA A 129 -8.94 1.71 -10.89
CA ALA A 129 -8.30 1.05 -12.02
C ALA A 129 -8.91 -0.34 -12.30
N LEU A 130 -9.19 -1.13 -11.25
CA LEU A 130 -9.86 -2.41 -11.37
C LEU A 130 -11.28 -2.26 -11.93
N PHE A 131 -12.06 -1.31 -11.40
CA PHE A 131 -13.41 -1.03 -11.90
C PHE A 131 -13.40 -0.63 -13.38
N ILE A 132 -12.56 0.34 -13.75
CA ILE A 132 -12.42 0.80 -15.13
C ILE A 132 -11.98 -0.35 -16.04
N GLY A 133 -11.01 -1.16 -15.62
CA GLY A 133 -10.52 -2.31 -16.38
C GLY A 133 -11.60 -3.36 -16.63
N LEU A 134 -12.33 -3.76 -15.59
CA LEU A 134 -13.42 -4.72 -15.71
C LEU A 134 -14.58 -4.20 -16.56
N LYS A 135 -14.93 -2.91 -16.42
CA LYS A 135 -15.96 -2.27 -17.25
C LYS A 135 -15.54 -2.21 -18.72
N SER A 136 -14.29 -1.86 -18.98
CA SER A 136 -13.73 -1.77 -20.34
C SER A 136 -13.64 -3.13 -21.02
N ALA A 137 -13.42 -4.20 -20.25
CA ALA A 137 -13.42 -5.59 -20.73
C ALA A 137 -14.82 -6.18 -20.92
N GLY A 138 -15.90 -5.44 -20.63
CA GLY A 138 -17.28 -5.95 -20.71
C GLY A 138 -17.66 -6.95 -19.61
N LEU A 139 -16.83 -7.08 -18.57
CA LEU A 139 -17.05 -8.00 -17.45
C LEU A 139 -17.96 -7.43 -16.35
N LEU A 140 -18.25 -6.12 -16.40
CA LEU A 140 -19.21 -5.46 -15.52
C LEU A 140 -20.43 -4.97 -16.31
N LEU A 141 -21.55 -5.64 -16.10
CA LEU A 141 -22.88 -5.21 -16.50
C LEU A 141 -23.45 -4.27 -15.44
N LEU A 142 -23.07 -3.00 -15.54
CA LEU A 142 -23.78 -1.86 -14.93
C LEU A 142 -24.28 -0.97 -16.05
#